data_AF-A0ABD2QJR6-F1
#
_entry.id   AF-A0ABD2QJR6-F1
#
_cell.length_a   1.000
_cell.length_b   1.000
_cell.length_c   1.000
_cell.angle_alpha   90.00
_cell.angle_beta   90.00
_cell.angle_gamma   90.00
#
_symmetry.space_group_name_H-M   'P 1'
#
loop_
_entity.id
_entity.type
_entity.pdbx_description
1 polymer ?
#
loop_
_entity_poly.entity_id
_entity_poly.type
_entity_poly.pdbx_seq_one_letter_code
_entity_poly.pdbx_strand_id
1 'polypeptide(L)'
;MGKGIPIWRTVRHPETNEITHQGHGIYQPSMDFSLELMNEGEWIHIYPQGRIVMPYERDQELSMRLRWGIGRLIAESKCSPLLLPIYHLGADEVAPIVQPYTLQVIKRMFGPPRHFTVVVGRPFTLPDEVRRSGDTSKSEKESIYAKLTDICQNALYNLRKEALDEHSRHIAQKH
;
A
#
# COMPACT_ATOMS: atom_id res chain seq x y z
N MET A 1 -8.11 18.28 6.04
CA MET A 1 -8.29 17.61 4.74
C MET A 1 -6.97 16.95 4.38
N GLY A 2 -6.92 15.62 4.23
CA GLY A 2 -5.69 14.93 3.82
C GLY A 2 -5.28 15.34 2.41
N LYS A 3 -3.98 15.59 2.19
CA LYS A 3 -3.43 15.87 0.86
C LYS A 3 -2.87 14.57 0.28
N GLY A 4 -3.20 14.27 -0.97
CA GLY A 4 -2.59 13.16 -1.69
C GLY A 4 -1.17 13.52 -2.12
N ILE A 5 -0.18 12.71 -1.75
CA ILE A 5 1.21 12.86 -2.18
C ILE A 5 1.45 11.89 -3.34
N PRO A 6 1.62 12.35 -4.58
CA PRO A 6 1.80 11.46 -5.71
C PRO A 6 3.18 10.80 -5.67
N ILE A 7 3.23 9.47 -5.88
CA ILE A 7 4.47 8.73 -6.09
C ILE A 7 4.54 8.34 -7.56
N TRP A 8 5.54 8.84 -8.25
CA TRP A 8 5.67 8.64 -9.69
C TRP A 8 6.29 7.28 -9.99
N ARG A 9 5.86 6.70 -11.11
CA ARG A 9 6.45 5.49 -11.68
C ARG A 9 7.14 5.85 -12.97
N THR A 10 8.09 5.02 -13.38
CA THR A 10 8.65 5.14 -14.71
C THR A 10 7.54 4.86 -15.72
N VAL A 11 7.19 5.87 -16.51
CA VAL A 11 6.19 5.79 -17.57
C VAL A 11 6.92 5.53 -18.87
N ARG A 12 6.38 4.61 -19.66
CA ARG A 12 6.87 4.29 -20.99
C ARG A 12 5.81 4.61 -22.03
N HIS A 13 6.23 5.11 -23.18
CA HIS A 13 5.35 5.29 -24.32
C HIS A 13 4.78 3.94 -24.76
N PRO A 14 3.47 3.80 -24.98
CA PRO A 14 2.83 2.52 -25.24
C PRO A 14 3.32 1.83 -26.52
N GLU A 15 3.70 2.61 -27.53
CA GLU A 15 4.11 2.08 -28.85
C GLU A 15 5.62 1.93 -28.99
N THR A 16 6.39 2.89 -28.46
CA THR A 16 7.85 2.93 -28.64
C THR A 16 8.60 2.33 -27.46
N ASN A 17 7.91 2.09 -26.34
CA ASN A 17 8.47 1.61 -25.07
C ASN A 17 9.56 2.51 -24.46
N GLU A 18 9.75 3.70 -25.03
CA GLU A 18 10.69 4.72 -24.56
C GLU A 18 10.21 5.32 -23.24
N ILE A 19 11.15 5.67 -22.36
CA ILE A 19 10.82 6.28 -21.06
C ILE A 19 10.42 7.73 -21.30
N THR A 20 9.14 8.05 -21.06
CA THR A 20 8.62 9.43 -21.16
C THR A 20 8.74 10.19 -19.83
N HIS A 21 8.64 9.47 -18.70
CA HIS A 21 8.83 10.02 -17.37
C HIS A 21 9.59 9.04 -16.49
N GLN A 22 10.62 9.51 -15.79
CA GLN A 22 11.34 8.69 -14.81
C GLN A 22 10.63 8.70 -13.46
N GLY A 23 10.44 7.53 -12.87
CA GLY A 23 9.81 7.40 -11.55
C GLY A 23 10.75 7.60 -10.37
N HIS A 24 12.04 7.91 -10.56
CA HIS A 24 13.05 8.16 -9.51
C HIS A 24 13.17 7.13 -8.34
N GLY A 25 12.46 5.99 -8.41
CA GLY A 25 12.58 4.89 -7.45
C GLY A 25 12.06 5.23 -6.06
N ILE A 26 12.81 4.86 -5.02
CA ILE A 26 12.48 5.15 -3.62
C ILE A 26 12.99 6.52 -3.16
N TYR A 27 13.80 7.21 -3.98
CA TYR A 27 14.45 8.49 -3.68
C TYR A 27 13.76 9.66 -4.40
N GLN A 28 12.44 9.63 -4.47
CA GLN A 28 11.65 10.71 -5.07
C GLN A 28 11.40 11.82 -4.06
N PRO A 29 11.23 13.09 -4.47
CA PRO A 29 10.92 14.19 -3.56
C PRO A 29 9.68 13.94 -2.68
N SER A 30 8.68 13.24 -3.22
CA SER A 30 7.49 12.84 -2.47
C SER A 30 7.77 11.91 -1.29
N MET A 31 8.79 11.06 -1.39
CA MET A 31 9.22 10.19 -0.30
C MET A 31 9.93 10.98 0.79
N ASP A 32 10.74 11.97 0.41
CA ASP A 32 11.43 12.87 1.34
C ASP A 32 10.42 13.73 2.10
N PHE A 33 9.44 14.29 1.41
CA PHE A 33 8.33 15.02 2.02
C PHE A 33 7.49 14.14 2.97
N SER A 34 7.25 12.88 2.60
CA SER A 34 6.56 11.93 3.50
C SER A 34 7.41 11.63 4.74
N LEU A 35 8.72 11.56 4.60
CA LEU A 35 9.63 11.36 5.73
C LEU A 35 9.64 12.57 6.68
N GLU A 36 9.61 13.79 6.13
CA GLU A 36 9.49 15.02 6.92
C GLU A 36 8.20 15.03 7.75
N LEU A 37 7.05 14.78 7.12
CA LEU A 37 5.76 14.70 7.81
C LEU A 37 5.76 13.64 8.92
N MET A 38 6.30 12.45 8.64
CA MET A 38 6.40 11.38 9.64
C MET A 38 7.26 11.80 10.85
N ASN A 39 8.34 12.54 10.60
CA ASN A 39 9.21 13.05 11.65
C ASN A 39 8.60 14.20 12.44
N GLU A 40 7.61 14.90 11.89
CA GLU A 40 6.80 15.90 12.60
C GLU A 40 5.66 15.27 13.42
N GLY A 41 5.45 13.96 13.30
CA GLY A 41 4.41 13.21 14.01
C GLY A 41 3.07 13.14 13.27
N GLU A 42 3.05 13.48 11.98
CA GLU A 42 1.85 13.41 11.15
C GLU A 42 1.47 11.97 10.80
N TRP A 43 0.18 11.75 10.55
CA TRP A 43 -0.34 10.46 10.10
C TRP A 43 -0.12 10.27 8.60
N ILE A 44 0.47 9.14 8.21
CA ILE A 44 0.66 8.77 6.80
C ILE A 44 -0.03 7.44 6.51
N HIS A 45 -0.96 7.46 5.55
CA HIS A 45 -1.55 6.26 4.97
C HIS A 45 -0.92 5.96 3.61
N ILE A 46 -0.41 4.75 3.43
CA ILE A 46 0.33 4.35 2.21
C ILE A 46 -0.24 3.06 1.63
N TYR A 47 -0.27 2.97 0.29
CA TYR A 47 -0.58 1.75 -0.46
C TYR A 47 0.72 1.16 -1.03
N PRO A 48 1.43 0.30 -0.29
CA PRO A 48 2.78 -0.14 -0.65
C PRO A 48 2.85 -1.06 -1.87
N GLN A 49 1.72 -1.59 -2.36
CA GLN A 49 1.61 -2.28 -3.66
C GLN A 49 1.94 -1.31 -4.82
N GLY A 50 1.65 -0.03 -4.62
CA GLY A 50 1.82 1.07 -5.56
C GLY A 50 0.90 1.01 -6.79
N ARG A 51 0.06 -0.02 -6.91
CA ARG A 51 -0.98 -0.18 -7.94
C ARG A 51 -2.18 -0.85 -7.32
N ILE A 52 -3.30 -0.73 -8.02
CA ILE A 52 -4.48 -1.53 -7.71
C ILE A 52 -4.20 -2.98 -8.13
N VAL A 53 -4.50 -3.91 -7.23
CA VAL A 53 -4.53 -5.35 -7.52
C VAL A 53 -5.82 -5.63 -8.27
N MET A 54 -5.73 -6.15 -9.49
CA MET A 54 -6.93 -6.40 -10.29
C MET A 54 -7.68 -7.63 -9.77
N PRO A 55 -9.00 -7.74 -9.98
CA PRO A 55 -9.78 -8.89 -9.49
C PRO A 55 -9.22 -10.25 -9.92
N TYR A 56 -8.70 -10.35 -11.14
CA TYR A 56 -8.10 -11.58 -11.69
C TYR A 56 -6.70 -11.90 -11.11
N GLU A 57 -6.10 -11.00 -10.33
CA GLU A 57 -4.79 -11.19 -9.67
C GLU A 57 -4.93 -11.49 -8.17
N ARG A 58 -6.15 -11.46 -7.61
CA ARG A 58 -6.41 -11.55 -6.17
C ARG A 58 -5.90 -12.85 -5.54
N ASP A 59 -5.92 -13.94 -6.31
CA ASP A 59 -5.39 -15.23 -5.85
C ASP A 59 -3.86 -15.24 -5.74
N GLN A 60 -3.19 -14.37 -6.50
CA GLN A 60 -1.73 -14.23 -6.49
C GLN A 60 -1.25 -13.06 -5.62
N GLU A 61 -2.16 -12.32 -4.96
CA GLU A 61 -1.83 -11.12 -4.19
C GLU A 61 -0.77 -11.36 -3.12
N LEU A 62 -0.82 -12.52 -2.44
CA LEU A 62 0.17 -12.89 -1.43
C LEU A 62 1.60 -13.04 -1.99
N SER A 63 1.74 -13.31 -3.28
CA SER A 63 3.04 -13.38 -3.97
C SER A 63 3.51 -12.01 -4.47
N MET A 64 2.65 -11.00 -4.44
CA MET A 64 2.98 -9.65 -4.91
C MET A 64 3.79 -8.90 -3.86
N ARG A 65 5.05 -8.67 -4.19
CA ARG A 65 5.97 -7.92 -3.34
C ARG A 65 5.56 -6.45 -3.18
N LEU A 66 5.58 -5.97 -1.94
CA LEU A 66 5.46 -4.56 -1.62
C LEU A 66 6.68 -3.75 -2.09
N ARG A 67 6.45 -2.49 -2.49
CA ARG A 67 7.51 -1.55 -2.88
C ARG A 67 8.33 -1.15 -1.65
N TRP A 68 9.65 -1.04 -1.82
CA TRP A 68 10.59 -0.74 -0.73
C TRP A 68 10.46 0.66 -0.10
N GLY A 69 9.62 1.54 -0.66
CA GLY A 69 9.44 2.89 -0.14
C GLY A 69 9.01 2.90 1.33
N ILE A 70 8.15 1.97 1.76
CA ILE A 70 7.75 1.86 3.17
C ILE A 70 8.94 1.50 4.07
N GLY A 71 9.79 0.55 3.65
CA GLY A 71 11.00 0.19 4.37
C GLY A 71 11.99 1.35 4.47
N ARG A 72 12.10 2.18 3.42
CA ARG A 72 12.89 3.42 3.45
C ARG A 72 12.37 4.40 4.50
N LEU A 73 11.07 4.71 4.48
CA LEU A 73 10.47 5.64 5.44
C LEU A 73 10.71 5.21 6.88
N ILE A 74 10.55 3.91 7.15
CA ILE A 74 10.80 3.34 8.46
C ILE A 74 12.29 3.47 8.81
N ALA A 75 13.21 3.03 7.96
CA ALA A 75 14.65 3.07 8.26
C ALA A 75 15.18 4.50 8.50
N GLU A 76 14.74 5.47 7.70
CA GLU A 76 15.26 6.84 7.73
C GLU A 76 14.52 7.79 8.69
N SER A 77 13.39 7.35 9.27
CA SER A 77 12.67 8.13 10.28
C SER A 77 13.52 8.34 11.54
N LYS A 78 13.39 9.51 12.18
CA LYS A 78 14.15 9.87 13.39
C LYS A 78 13.79 8.98 14.58
N CYS A 79 12.51 8.61 14.70
CA CYS A 79 11.97 7.75 15.75
C CYS A 79 11.20 6.59 15.13
N SER A 80 11.04 5.47 15.84
CA SER A 80 10.18 4.37 15.36
C SER A 80 8.73 4.83 15.20
N PRO A 81 8.17 4.84 13.98
CA PRO A 81 6.76 5.12 13.80
C PRO A 81 5.94 3.95 14.34
N LEU A 82 4.70 4.25 14.75
CA LEU A 82 3.69 3.24 15.04
C LEU A 82 3.06 2.78 13.72
N LEU A 83 3.24 1.50 13.39
CA LEU A 83 2.76 0.89 12.15
C LEU A 83 1.40 0.22 12.39
N LEU A 84 0.40 0.56 11.58
CA LEU A 84 -0.95 0.00 11.64
C LEU A 84 -1.29 -0.71 10.32
N PRO A 85 -1.26 -2.05 10.27
CA PRO A 85 -1.66 -2.78 9.07
C PRO A 85 -3.18 -2.70 8.89
N ILE A 86 -3.63 -2.32 7.70
CA ILE A 86 -5.05 -2.24 7.34
C ILE A 86 -5.25 -3.00 6.04
N TYR A 87 -6.12 -4.00 6.07
CA TYR A 87 -6.47 -4.82 4.90
C TYR A 87 -7.92 -4.58 4.53
N HIS A 88 -8.23 -4.46 3.24
CA HIS A 88 -9.60 -4.15 2.80
C HIS A 88 -10.03 -4.98 1.59
N LEU A 89 -11.33 -5.29 1.53
CA LEU A 89 -11.96 -6.07 0.45
C LEU A 89 -13.25 -5.37 -0.01
N GLY A 90 -13.59 -5.56 -1.29
CA GLY A 90 -14.81 -5.03 -1.90
C GLY A 90 -14.72 -3.58 -2.37
N ALA A 91 -13.54 -2.95 -2.33
CA ALA A 91 -13.35 -1.59 -2.86
C ALA A 91 -13.69 -1.53 -4.36
N ASP A 92 -13.29 -2.56 -5.10
CA ASP A 92 -13.55 -2.76 -6.52
C ASP A 92 -15.02 -3.09 -6.83
N GLU A 93 -15.83 -3.41 -5.80
CA GLU A 93 -17.27 -3.55 -5.91
C GLU A 93 -17.99 -2.22 -5.70
N VAL A 94 -17.45 -1.33 -4.88
CA VAL A 94 -18.02 0.02 -4.68
C VAL A 94 -17.60 0.95 -5.83
N ALA A 95 -16.31 0.96 -6.18
CA ALA A 95 -15.74 1.80 -7.22
C ALA A 95 -15.15 0.92 -8.35
N PRO A 96 -15.87 0.75 -9.47
CA PRO A 96 -15.44 -0.13 -10.56
C PRO A 96 -14.17 0.40 -11.23
N ILE A 97 -13.26 -0.52 -11.56
CA ILE A 97 -12.00 -0.21 -12.23
C ILE A 97 -12.09 -0.47 -13.76
N VAL A 98 -13.25 -0.94 -14.25
CA VAL A 98 -13.46 -1.27 -15.67
C VAL A 98 -14.29 -0.18 -16.35
N GLN A 99 -13.91 0.19 -17.57
CA GLN A 99 -14.69 1.11 -18.39
C GLN A 99 -16.02 0.48 -18.87
N PRO A 100 -17.10 1.26 -19.06
CA PRO A 100 -17.22 2.69 -18.79
C PRO A 100 -17.50 2.98 -17.30
N TYR A 101 -16.59 3.73 -16.65
CA TYR A 101 -16.60 3.97 -15.20
C TYR A 101 -17.89 4.60 -14.68
N THR A 102 -18.35 5.70 -15.27
CA THR A 102 -19.53 6.46 -14.83
C THR A 102 -20.81 5.64 -14.86
N LEU A 103 -21.03 4.89 -15.96
CA LEU A 103 -22.20 4.03 -16.08
C LEU A 103 -22.16 2.90 -15.05
N GLN A 104 -20.99 2.31 -14.81
CA GLN A 104 -20.85 1.27 -13.80
C GLN A 104 -21.08 1.81 -12.38
N VAL A 105 -20.57 3.01 -12.05
CA VAL A 105 -20.83 3.67 -10.77
C VAL A 105 -22.34 3.92 -10.57
N ILE A 106 -23.03 4.44 -11.58
CA ILE A 106 -24.49 4.67 -11.52
C ILE A 106 -25.26 3.36 -11.30
N LYS A 107 -24.96 2.32 -12.09
CA LYS A 107 -25.56 0.99 -11.92
C LYS A 107 -25.33 0.42 -10.52
N ARG A 108 -24.19 0.76 -9.91
CA ARG A 108 -23.84 0.30 -8.58
C ARG A 108 -24.57 1.07 -7.48
N MET A 109 -24.75 2.38 -7.66
CA MET A 109 -25.49 3.25 -6.75
C MET A 109 -26.97 2.87 -6.63
N PHE A 110 -27.61 2.49 -7.74
CA PHE A 110 -29.02 2.06 -7.77
C PHE A 110 -29.18 0.53 -7.73
N GLY A 111 -28.08 -0.20 -7.52
CA GLY A 111 -28.06 -1.66 -7.45
C GLY A 111 -28.22 -2.20 -6.02
N PRO A 112 -28.10 -3.53 -5.84
CA PRO A 112 -28.12 -4.12 -4.51
C PRO A 112 -26.97 -3.60 -3.64
N PRO A 113 -27.14 -3.59 -2.30
CA PRO A 113 -26.07 -3.23 -1.37
C PRO A 113 -24.81 -4.07 -1.60
N ARG A 114 -23.67 -3.40 -1.49
CA ARG A 114 -22.33 -3.98 -1.62
C ARG A 114 -21.57 -3.83 -0.31
N HIS A 115 -20.63 -4.73 -0.10
CA HIS A 115 -19.88 -4.78 1.14
C HIS A 115 -18.47 -4.27 0.90
N PHE A 116 -18.06 -3.30 1.71
CA PHE A 116 -16.67 -2.88 1.81
C PHE A 116 -16.20 -3.27 3.21
N THR A 117 -15.32 -4.26 3.29
CA THR A 117 -14.85 -4.80 4.56
C THR A 117 -13.43 -4.31 4.81
N VAL A 118 -13.19 -3.76 5.99
CA VAL A 118 -11.87 -3.30 6.43
C VAL A 118 -11.52 -4.03 7.71
N VAL A 119 -10.38 -4.70 7.72
CA VAL A 119 -9.78 -5.31 8.90
C VAL A 119 -8.56 -4.50 9.30
N VAL A 120 -8.53 -4.10 10.57
CA VAL A 120 -7.43 -3.34 11.17
C VAL A 120 -6.67 -4.27 12.09
N GLY A 121 -5.40 -4.50 11.76
CA GLY A 121 -4.54 -5.35 12.57
C GLY A 121 -4.02 -4.65 13.81
N ARG A 122 -3.17 -5.36 14.57
CA ARG A 122 -2.55 -4.82 15.78
C ARG A 122 -1.47 -3.79 15.42
N PRO A 123 -1.47 -2.60 16.05
CA PRO A 123 -0.37 -1.66 15.93
C PRO A 123 0.95 -2.28 16.43
N PHE A 124 2.06 -1.98 15.76
CA PHE A 124 3.38 -2.42 16.18
C PHE A 124 4.46 -1.38 15.87
N THR A 125 5.58 -1.45 16.59
CA THR A 125 6.78 -0.63 16.37
C THR A 125 7.95 -1.54 16.04
N LEU A 126 9.00 -0.99 15.43
CA LEU A 126 10.22 -1.74 15.13
C LEU A 126 11.37 -1.19 15.97
N PRO A 127 12.14 -2.04 16.67
CA PRO A 127 13.29 -1.59 17.44
C PRO A 127 14.32 -0.87 16.56
N ASP A 128 15.01 0.11 17.12
CA ASP A 128 15.98 0.91 16.38
C ASP A 128 17.14 0.08 15.82
N GLU A 129 17.50 -1.02 16.49
CA GLU A 129 18.52 -1.96 16.03
C GLU A 129 18.15 -2.63 14.69
N VAL A 130 16.85 -2.77 14.44
CA VAL A 130 16.33 -3.35 13.19
C VAL A 130 16.23 -2.29 12.09
N ARG A 131 16.06 -1.02 12.47
CA ARG A 131 15.86 0.13 11.57
C ARG A 131 17.15 0.74 11.06
N ARG A 132 18.15 0.88 11.93
CA ARG A 132 19.35 1.67 11.63
C ARG A 132 20.27 0.94 10.67
N SER A 133 20.36 1.48 9.45
CA SER A 133 21.60 1.43 8.68
C SER A 133 22.58 2.40 9.33
N GLY A 134 23.75 1.96 9.77
CA GLY A 134 24.81 2.90 10.15
C GLY A 134 25.29 3.74 8.95
N ASP A 135 26.48 4.33 9.08
CA ASP A 135 27.21 4.88 7.94
C ASP A 135 27.68 3.70 7.07
N THR A 136 26.78 3.26 6.22
CA THR A 136 26.77 1.92 5.64
C THR A 136 26.50 2.06 4.14
N SER A 137 27.06 1.16 3.33
CA SER A 137 27.04 1.28 1.87
C SER A 137 25.61 1.31 1.32
N LYS A 138 25.44 1.81 0.08
CA LYS A 138 24.14 1.86 -0.59
C LYS A 138 23.44 0.49 -0.63
N SER A 139 24.19 -0.57 -0.89
CA SER A 139 23.68 -1.95 -0.98
C SER A 139 23.08 -2.42 0.35
N GLU A 140 23.74 -2.12 1.45
CA GLU A 140 23.29 -2.49 2.79
C GLU A 140 22.04 -1.70 3.21
N LYS A 141 21.94 -0.41 2.85
CA LYS A 141 20.70 0.36 3.04
C LYS A 141 19.52 -0.27 2.30
N GLU A 142 19.71 -0.65 1.04
CA GLU A 142 18.67 -1.32 0.26
C GLU A 142 18.25 -2.67 0.85
N SER A 143 19.21 -3.44 1.39
CA SER A 143 18.92 -4.68 2.12
C SER A 143 18.06 -4.45 3.36
N ILE A 144 18.34 -3.40 4.14
CA ILE A 144 17.54 -3.01 5.30
C ILE A 144 16.13 -2.59 4.88
N TYR A 145 15.99 -1.78 3.82
CA TYR A 145 14.68 -1.40 3.32
C TYR A 145 13.86 -2.61 2.87
N ALA A 146 14.49 -3.57 2.19
CA ALA A 146 13.84 -4.81 1.78
C ALA A 146 13.34 -5.59 3.01
N LYS A 147 14.20 -5.81 4.01
CA LYS A 147 13.85 -6.51 5.25
C LYS A 147 12.69 -5.84 6.00
N LEU A 148 12.74 -4.53 6.17
CA LEU A 148 11.66 -3.78 6.83
C LEU A 148 10.34 -3.84 6.04
N THR A 149 10.44 -3.80 4.72
CA THR A 149 9.28 -3.97 3.83
C THR A 149 8.66 -5.36 3.99
N ASP A 150 9.48 -6.41 4.10
CA ASP A 150 8.99 -7.78 4.29
C ASP A 150 8.27 -7.95 5.63
N ILE A 151 8.76 -7.31 6.70
CA ILE A 151 8.05 -7.31 8.00
C ILE A 151 6.66 -6.68 7.85
N CYS A 152 6.56 -5.53 7.18
CA CYS A 152 5.28 -4.86 6.93
C CYS A 152 4.37 -5.69 6.02
N GLN A 153 4.94 -6.35 5.01
CA GLN A 153 4.20 -7.24 4.11
C GLN A 153 3.57 -8.40 4.87
N ASN A 154 4.35 -9.07 5.72
CA ASN A 154 3.86 -10.16 6.55
C ASN A 154 2.75 -9.68 7.50
N ALA A 155 2.94 -8.54 8.17
CA ALA A 155 1.93 -7.97 9.05
C ALA A 155 0.62 -7.65 8.31
N LEU A 156 0.70 -7.09 7.10
CA LEU A 156 -0.46 -6.78 6.26
C LEU A 156 -1.17 -8.05 5.78
N TYR A 157 -0.44 -9.00 5.20
CA TYR A 157 -1.01 -10.19 4.58
C TYR A 157 -1.46 -11.25 5.57
N ASN A 158 -0.99 -11.21 6.83
CA ASN A 158 -1.56 -12.02 7.91
C ASN A 158 -3.03 -11.68 8.18
N LEU A 159 -3.49 -10.46 7.86
CA LEU A 159 -4.89 -10.05 8.00
C LEU A 159 -5.80 -10.62 6.91
N ARG A 160 -5.23 -11.18 5.82
CA ARG A 160 -6.01 -11.59 4.64
C ARG A 160 -7.07 -12.63 4.98
N LYS A 161 -6.70 -13.65 5.78
CA LYS A 161 -7.63 -14.74 6.13
C LYS A 161 -8.83 -14.18 6.90
N GLU A 162 -8.57 -13.41 7.95
CA GLU A 162 -9.60 -12.75 8.74
C GLU A 162 -10.48 -11.85 7.87
N ALA A 163 -9.87 -11.03 6.99
CA ALA A 163 -10.62 -10.18 6.09
C ALA A 163 -11.55 -10.95 5.15
N LEU A 164 -11.09 -12.08 4.59
CA LEU A 164 -11.92 -12.93 3.72
C LEU A 164 -13.08 -13.58 4.49
N ASP A 165 -12.82 -14.05 5.70
CA ASP A 165 -13.84 -14.67 6.56
C ASP A 165 -14.91 -13.63 6.97
N GLU A 166 -14.47 -12.45 7.41
CA GLU A 166 -15.33 -11.29 7.73
C GLU A 166 -16.17 -10.87 6.52
N HIS A 167 -15.53 -10.71 5.37
CA HIS A 167 -16.20 -10.28 4.14
C HIS A 167 -17.24 -11.29 3.67
N SER A 168 -16.89 -12.58 3.71
CA SER A 168 -17.80 -13.68 3.35
C SER A 168 -19.01 -13.72 4.28
N ARG A 169 -18.81 -13.52 5.60
CA ARG A 169 -19.92 -13.41 6.55
C ARG A 169 -20.81 -12.21 6.27
N HIS A 170 -20.25 -11.03 6.00
CA HIS A 170 -21.04 -9.84 5.68
C HIS A 170 -21.89 -10.04 4.43
N ILE A 171 -21.37 -10.72 3.41
CA ILE A 171 -22.12 -11.08 2.20
C ILE A 171 -23.23 -12.09 2.52
N ALA A 172 -22.94 -13.10 3.35
CA ALA A 172 -23.87 -14.17 3.71
C ALA A 172 -25.01 -13.72 4.65
N GLN A 173 -24.81 -12.67 5.45
CA GLN A 173 -25.82 -12.07 6.31
C GLN A 173 -26.95 -11.35 5.55
N LYS A 174 -27.01 -11.48 4.21
CA LYS A 174 -28.19 -11.15 3.40
C LYS A 174 -29.34 -12.13 3.66
N HIS A 175 -29.99 -11.99 4.81
CA HIS A 175 -31.37 -12.42 5.09
C HIS A 175 -32.06 -11.39 5.97
#